data_AF-A0A2C9A751-F1
#
_entry.id   AF-A0A2C9A751-F1
#
_cell.length_a   1.000
_cell.length_b   1.000
_cell.length_c   1.000
_cell.angle_alpha   90.00
_cell.angle_beta   90.00
_cell.angle_gamma   90.00
#
_symmetry.space_group_name_H-M   'P 1'
#
loop_
_entity.id
_entity.type
_entity.pdbx_description
1 polymer ?
#
loop_
_entity_poly.entity_id
_entity_poly.type
_entity_poly.pdbx_seq_one_letter_code
_entity_poly.pdbx_strand_id
1 'polypeptide(L)'
;MLTLPTMSQVIAWFGWGHGVGALAGISAILTVVVIVAPVIAGLLLYGLERAQVELIGQVNRDFAYFFVNFVTFPGTFVHEMAHLCFGVITGAEVTEICMFESGHGQLGHICYRSRGPWFMRAVQRALIGVAPTVVGFALGYYLLRLIFSGAFSGLACVGLWYLVISLIDHSTMSDSDLEGYFQGVWIFILPLFLLFFGLGYF
;
A
#
# COMPACT_ATOMS: atom_id res chain seq x y z
N MET A 1 -21.48 -4.52 -8.71
CA MET A 1 -21.23 -3.20 -8.09
C MET A 1 -21.15 -3.42 -6.59
N LEU A 2 -20.02 -3.11 -5.95
CA LEU A 2 -19.95 -3.04 -4.50
C LEU A 2 -20.67 -1.75 -4.09
N THR A 3 -21.89 -1.87 -3.57
CA THR A 3 -22.57 -0.74 -2.92
C THR A 3 -21.86 -0.51 -1.59
N LEU A 4 -21.19 0.63 -1.45
CA LEU A 4 -20.59 1.02 -0.18
C LEU A 4 -21.71 1.16 0.87
N PRO A 5 -21.54 0.60 2.08
CA PRO A 5 -22.53 0.75 3.14
C PRO A 5 -22.68 2.23 3.50
N THR A 6 -23.91 2.66 3.70
CA THR A 6 -24.23 3.99 4.20
C THR A 6 -23.74 4.14 5.65
N MET A 7 -23.44 5.36 6.08
CA MET A 7 -22.99 5.62 7.46
C MET A 7 -24.03 5.14 8.49
N SER A 8 -25.32 5.25 8.19
CA SER A 8 -26.40 4.71 9.03
C SER A 8 -26.36 3.17 9.16
N GLN A 9 -25.99 2.45 8.09
CA GLN A 9 -25.77 1.00 8.14
C GLN A 9 -24.56 0.64 8.99
N VAL A 10 -23.46 1.40 8.87
CA VAL A 10 -22.28 1.20 9.72
C VAL A 10 -22.62 1.49 11.20
N ILE A 11 -23.39 2.55 11.49
CA ILE A 11 -23.90 2.86 12.83
C ILE A 11 -24.74 1.72 13.41
N ALA A 12 -25.64 1.16 12.60
CA ALA A 12 -26.45 0.02 13.01
C ALA A 12 -25.61 -1.23 13.31
N TRP A 13 -24.49 -1.47 12.61
CA TRP A 13 -23.61 -2.61 12.89
C TRP A 13 -22.97 -2.58 14.29
N PHE A 14 -22.74 -1.39 14.84
CA PHE A 14 -22.24 -1.22 16.21
C PHE A 14 -23.36 -1.17 17.27
N GLY A 15 -24.64 -1.27 16.84
CA GLY A 15 -25.80 -1.21 17.73
C GLY A 15 -25.99 0.17 18.38
N TRP A 16 -25.39 1.22 17.81
CA TRP A 16 -25.49 2.58 18.33
C TRP A 16 -26.68 3.31 17.72
N GLY A 17 -27.31 4.21 18.48
CA GLY A 17 -28.42 5.04 17.99
C GLY A 17 -27.97 6.06 16.95
N HIS A 18 -28.92 6.80 16.36
CA HIS A 18 -28.64 7.81 15.31
C HIS A 18 -28.14 9.17 15.86
N GLY A 19 -27.62 9.21 17.08
CA GLY A 19 -27.16 10.44 17.72
C GLY A 19 -25.79 10.91 17.21
N VAL A 20 -25.50 12.20 17.38
CA VAL A 20 -24.21 12.82 17.00
C VAL A 20 -23.00 12.10 17.61
N GLY A 21 -23.14 11.58 18.83
CA GLY A 21 -22.09 10.79 19.48
C GLY A 21 -21.77 9.48 18.78
N ALA A 22 -22.77 8.78 18.24
CA ALA A 22 -22.57 7.54 17.48
C ALA A 22 -21.89 7.81 16.14
N LEU A 23 -22.31 8.87 15.45
CA LEU A 23 -21.69 9.33 14.22
C LEU A 23 -20.21 9.71 14.44
N ALA A 24 -19.92 10.46 15.51
CA ALA A 24 -18.55 10.80 15.88
C ALA A 24 -17.71 9.54 16.17
N GLY A 25 -18.24 8.59 16.94
CA GLY A 25 -17.54 7.36 17.26
C GLY A 25 -17.18 6.54 16.02
N ILE A 26 -18.08 6.40 15.05
CA ILE A 26 -17.80 5.66 13.81
C ILE A 26 -16.88 6.42 12.87
N SER A 27 -16.99 7.74 12.81
CA SER A 27 -16.05 8.57 12.06
C SER A 27 -14.61 8.40 12.59
N ALA A 28 -14.45 8.30 13.90
CA ALA A 28 -13.16 7.98 14.52
C ALA A 28 -12.68 6.57 14.16
N ILE A 29 -13.55 5.55 14.24
CA ILE A 29 -13.20 4.17 13.85
C ILE A 29 -12.76 4.11 12.39
N LEU A 30 -13.53 4.70 11.46
CA LEU A 30 -13.20 4.71 10.04
C LEU A 30 -11.88 5.45 9.76
N THR A 31 -11.63 6.55 10.46
CA THR A 31 -10.34 7.28 10.38
C THR A 31 -9.17 6.37 10.77
N VAL A 32 -9.29 5.68 11.90
CA VAL A 32 -8.26 4.73 12.35
C VAL A 32 -8.10 3.59 11.35
N VAL A 33 -9.19 3.03 10.85
CA VAL A 33 -9.16 1.94 9.86
C VAL A 33 -8.45 2.38 8.58
N VAL A 34 -8.76 3.56 8.04
CA VAL A 34 -8.10 4.05 6.81
C VAL A 34 -6.61 4.30 7.01
N ILE A 35 -6.21 4.79 8.18
CA ILE A 35 -4.79 5.03 8.52
C ILE A 35 -4.04 3.71 8.76
N VAL A 36 -4.65 2.75 9.43
CA VAL A 36 -3.97 1.55 9.91
C VAL A 36 -4.06 0.39 8.92
N ALA A 37 -5.13 0.28 8.12
CA ALA A 37 -5.33 -0.84 7.21
C ALA A 37 -4.19 -1.00 6.17
N PRO A 38 -3.69 0.06 5.51
CA PRO A 38 -2.56 -0.09 4.61
C PRO A 38 -1.29 -0.56 5.32
N VAL A 39 -1.04 -0.09 6.55
CA VAL A 39 0.11 -0.51 7.35
C VAL A 39 0.03 -1.98 7.72
N ILE A 40 -1.14 -2.43 8.22
CA ILE A 40 -1.36 -3.85 8.52
C ILE A 40 -1.19 -4.70 7.27
N ALA A 41 -1.77 -4.28 6.15
CA ALA A 41 -1.69 -5.02 4.90
C ALA A 41 -0.23 -5.14 4.41
N GLY A 42 0.52 -4.02 4.41
CA GLY A 42 1.93 -4.01 4.02
C GLY A 42 2.81 -4.88 4.93
N LEU A 43 2.57 -4.85 6.25
CA LEU A 43 3.28 -5.68 7.22
C LEU A 43 2.95 -7.18 7.08
N LEU A 44 1.70 -7.53 6.81
CA LEU A 44 1.29 -8.91 6.56
C LEU A 44 1.98 -9.45 5.31
N LEU A 45 1.98 -8.68 4.22
CA LEU A 45 2.68 -9.05 2.98
C LEU A 45 4.19 -9.16 3.21
N TYR A 46 4.79 -8.26 3.99
CA TYR A 46 6.20 -8.33 4.36
C TYR A 46 6.55 -9.62 5.12
N GLY A 47 5.69 -10.02 6.05
CA GLY A 47 5.83 -11.30 6.76
C GLY A 47 5.70 -12.51 5.83
N LEU A 48 4.77 -12.47 4.86
CA LEU A 48 4.59 -13.52 3.87
C LEU A 48 5.78 -13.64 2.91
N GLU A 49 6.29 -12.51 2.42
CA GLU A 49 7.49 -12.43 1.58
C GLU A 49 8.69 -13.07 2.30
N ARG A 50 8.95 -12.68 3.56
CA ARG A 50 10.02 -13.28 4.36
C ARG A 50 9.82 -14.76 4.61
N ALA A 51 8.59 -15.21 4.87
CA ALA A 51 8.29 -16.63 5.03
C ALA A 51 8.54 -17.41 3.73
N GLN A 52 8.17 -16.85 2.58
CA GLN A 52 8.46 -17.42 1.25
C GLN A 52 9.96 -17.54 1.01
N VAL A 53 10.73 -16.48 1.26
CA VAL A 53 12.20 -16.47 1.13
C VAL A 53 12.84 -17.56 2.01
N GLU A 54 12.40 -17.68 3.27
CA GLU A 54 12.94 -18.67 4.19
C GLU A 54 12.60 -20.10 3.75
N LEU A 55 11.36 -20.36 3.33
CA LEU A 55 10.92 -21.68 2.85
C LEU A 55 11.66 -22.12 1.59
N ILE A 56 11.82 -21.23 0.60
CA ILE A 56 12.61 -21.54 -0.61
C ILE A 56 14.10 -21.67 -0.26
N GLY A 57 14.57 -20.84 0.67
CA GLY A 57 15.94 -20.83 1.17
C GLY A 57 16.35 -22.13 1.87
N GLN A 58 15.41 -22.89 2.44
CA GLN A 58 15.67 -24.23 2.98
C GLN A 58 16.14 -25.22 1.91
N VAL A 59 15.70 -25.04 0.66
CA VAL A 59 16.11 -25.87 -0.47
C VAL A 59 17.39 -25.32 -1.09
N ASN A 60 17.39 -24.04 -1.45
CA ASN A 60 18.56 -23.36 -2.00
C ASN A 60 18.42 -21.84 -1.81
N ARG A 61 19.32 -21.25 -1.02
CA ARG A 61 19.35 -19.81 -0.75
C ARG A 61 19.61 -18.97 -2.00
N ASP A 62 20.51 -19.39 -2.87
CA ASP A 62 20.82 -18.66 -4.11
C ASP A 62 19.61 -18.64 -5.04
N PHE A 63 18.84 -19.75 -5.07
CA PHE A 63 17.60 -19.81 -5.82
C PHE A 63 16.50 -18.94 -5.19
N ALA A 64 16.39 -18.89 -3.87
CA ALA A 64 15.43 -18.02 -3.18
C ALA A 64 15.68 -16.55 -3.52
N TYR A 65 16.94 -16.11 -3.46
CA TYR A 65 17.33 -14.76 -3.86
C TYR A 65 17.10 -14.55 -5.35
N PHE A 66 17.46 -15.50 -6.23
CA PHE A 66 17.18 -15.37 -7.67
C PHE A 66 15.67 -15.23 -7.94
N PHE A 67 14.83 -15.99 -7.26
CA PHE A 67 13.38 -15.96 -7.44
C PHE A 67 12.81 -14.60 -7.03
N VAL A 68 13.12 -14.14 -5.82
CA VAL A 68 12.60 -12.87 -5.30
C VAL A 68 13.19 -11.67 -6.07
N ASN A 69 14.46 -11.78 -6.48
CA ASN A 69 15.16 -10.65 -7.09
C ASN A 69 14.92 -10.50 -8.59
N PHE A 70 14.82 -11.61 -9.32
CA PHE A 70 14.71 -11.59 -10.79
C PHE A 70 13.35 -12.09 -11.27
N VAL A 71 12.80 -13.13 -10.65
CA VAL A 71 11.52 -13.69 -11.11
C VAL A 71 10.38 -12.78 -10.73
N THR A 72 10.34 -12.20 -9.53
CA THR A 72 9.27 -11.26 -9.12
C THR A 72 9.61 -9.78 -9.32
N PHE A 73 10.62 -9.48 -10.15
CA PHE A 73 11.06 -8.11 -10.47
C PHE A 73 9.95 -7.11 -10.86
N PRO A 74 8.94 -7.46 -11.68
CA PRO A 74 7.87 -6.51 -12.03
C PRO A 74 7.19 -5.88 -10.79
N GLY A 75 7.11 -6.64 -9.70
CA GLY A 75 6.59 -6.19 -8.41
C GLY A 75 7.50 -5.15 -7.76
N THR A 76 8.79 -5.44 -7.65
CA THR A 76 9.79 -4.47 -7.15
C THR A 76 9.77 -3.19 -7.98
N PHE A 77 9.70 -3.31 -9.30
CA PHE A 77 9.60 -2.15 -10.17
C PHE A 77 8.37 -1.30 -9.86
N VAL A 78 7.20 -1.93 -9.65
CA VAL A 78 5.98 -1.23 -9.25
C VAL A 78 6.10 -0.61 -7.85
N HIS A 79 6.75 -1.30 -6.90
CA HIS A 79 7.02 -0.82 -5.55
C HIS A 79 7.79 0.49 -5.59
N GLU A 80 8.97 0.49 -6.24
CA GLU A 80 9.79 1.68 -6.37
C GLU A 80 9.08 2.76 -7.20
N MET A 81 8.45 2.39 -8.31
CA MET A 81 7.70 3.35 -9.11
C MET A 81 6.57 4.03 -8.33
N ALA A 82 5.97 3.35 -7.34
CA ALA A 82 4.97 3.96 -6.47
C ALA A 82 5.57 5.07 -5.59
N HIS A 83 6.72 4.82 -4.96
CA HIS A 83 7.48 5.84 -4.23
C HIS A 83 7.82 7.03 -5.11
N LEU A 84 8.32 6.76 -6.33
CA LEU A 84 8.65 7.80 -7.29
C LEU A 84 7.43 8.64 -7.69
N CYS A 85 6.33 7.98 -8.09
CA CYS A 85 5.10 8.63 -8.49
C CYS A 85 4.58 9.55 -7.39
N PHE A 86 4.50 9.04 -6.16
CA PHE A 86 4.01 9.81 -5.03
C PHE A 86 4.99 10.91 -4.63
N GLY A 87 6.30 10.68 -4.74
CA GLY A 87 7.33 11.71 -4.56
C GLY A 87 7.14 12.89 -5.53
N VAL A 88 6.95 12.60 -6.81
CA VAL A 88 6.72 13.62 -7.85
C VAL A 88 5.39 14.35 -7.63
N ILE A 89 4.30 13.62 -7.39
CA ILE A 89 2.95 14.20 -7.19
C ILE A 89 2.93 15.13 -5.96
N THR A 90 3.61 14.73 -4.88
CA THR A 90 3.66 15.52 -3.64
C THR A 90 4.73 16.61 -3.66
N GLY A 91 5.55 16.70 -4.71
CA GLY A 91 6.60 17.71 -4.86
C GLY A 91 7.84 17.48 -4.00
N ALA A 92 8.09 16.23 -3.58
CA ALA A 92 9.35 15.84 -2.97
C ALA A 92 10.48 15.86 -4.00
N GLU A 93 11.71 16.09 -3.55
CA GLU A 93 12.89 15.99 -4.42
C GLU A 93 13.38 14.56 -4.45
N VAL A 94 13.35 13.95 -5.63
CA VAL A 94 13.95 12.65 -5.86
C VAL A 94 15.43 12.87 -6.12
N THR A 95 16.28 12.37 -5.23
CA THR A 95 17.74 12.55 -5.32
C THR A 95 18.41 11.38 -6.02
N GLU A 96 17.85 10.18 -5.87
CA GLU A 96 18.43 8.96 -6.42
C GLU A 96 17.31 7.98 -6.80
N ILE A 97 17.50 7.31 -7.93
CA ILE A 97 16.60 6.25 -8.41
C ILE A 97 17.48 5.07 -8.79
N CYS A 98 17.38 3.99 -8.02
CA CYS A 98 18.04 2.72 -8.30
C CYS A 98 16.96 1.64 -8.40
N MET A 99 16.67 1.17 -9.61
CA MET A 99 15.66 0.11 -9.82
C MET A 99 16.24 -1.31 -9.71
N PHE A 100 17.57 -1.41 -9.69
CA PHE A 100 18.31 -2.65 -9.62
C PHE A 100 19.61 -2.42 -8.86
N GLU A 101 19.69 -2.95 -7.64
CA GLU A 101 20.95 -3.03 -6.93
C GLU A 101 21.41 -4.49 -6.84
N SER A 102 22.58 -4.78 -7.40
CA SER A 102 23.21 -6.11 -7.33
C SER A 102 24.18 -6.17 -6.14
N GLY A 103 23.68 -5.92 -4.92
CA GLY A 103 24.50 -5.92 -3.71
C GLY A 103 23.67 -5.74 -2.43
N HIS A 104 24.06 -6.43 -1.35
CA HIS A 104 23.53 -6.24 0.01
C HIS A 104 22.06 -6.58 0.30
N GLY A 105 21.35 -7.26 -0.61
CA GLY A 105 19.99 -7.75 -0.34
C GLY A 105 18.91 -6.66 -0.44
N GLN A 106 19.23 -5.52 -1.05
CA GLN A 106 18.25 -4.54 -1.52
C GLN A 106 18.06 -4.73 -3.03
N LEU A 107 16.81 -4.68 -3.47
CA LEU A 107 16.43 -4.93 -4.86
C LEU A 107 16.47 -3.66 -5.70
N GLY A 108 16.06 -2.57 -5.09
CA GLY A 108 16.14 -1.21 -5.59
C GLY A 108 15.87 -0.25 -4.42
N HIS A 109 16.09 1.04 -4.65
CA HIS A 109 15.76 2.09 -3.71
C HIS A 109 15.52 3.41 -4.43
N ILE A 110 14.63 4.20 -3.85
CA ILE A 110 14.45 5.61 -4.21
C ILE A 110 14.75 6.49 -3.01
N CYS A 111 15.81 7.27 -3.14
CA CYS A 111 16.10 8.32 -2.17
C CYS A 111 15.32 9.58 -2.54
N TYR A 112 14.59 10.11 -1.56
CA TYR A 112 13.90 11.39 -1.70
C TYR A 112 14.14 12.29 -0.48
N ARG A 113 14.02 13.59 -0.71
CA ARG A 113 14.08 14.62 0.31
C ARG A 113 12.78 15.39 0.34
N SER A 114 12.12 15.39 1.49
CA SER A 114 10.91 16.19 1.69
C SER A 114 11.22 17.68 1.62
N ARG A 115 10.40 18.45 0.90
CA ARG A 115 10.57 19.89 0.64
C ARG A 115 9.35 20.69 1.10
N GLY A 116 9.55 22.00 1.29
CA GLY A 116 8.48 22.92 1.67
C GLY A 116 8.26 23.08 3.19
N PRO A 117 7.11 23.64 3.61
CA PRO A 117 6.77 23.83 5.03
C PRO A 117 6.53 22.50 5.74
N TRP A 118 6.52 22.52 7.08
CA TRP A 118 6.41 21.30 7.89
C TRP A 118 5.20 20.43 7.52
N PHE A 119 4.05 21.04 7.19
CA PHE A 119 2.84 20.34 6.78
C PHE A 119 3.04 19.56 5.47
N MET A 120 3.63 20.19 4.45
CA MET A 120 3.89 19.54 3.16
C MET A 120 4.90 18.40 3.30
N ARG A 121 5.92 18.56 4.16
CA ARG A 121 6.87 17.48 4.44
C ARG A 121 6.17 16.28 5.09
N ALA A 122 5.23 16.52 6.00
CA ALA A 122 4.44 15.46 6.62
C ALA A 122 3.52 14.76 5.60
N VAL A 123 2.88 15.51 4.68
CA VAL A 123 2.10 14.95 3.57
C VAL A 123 2.97 14.05 2.70
N GLN A 124 4.14 14.54 2.28
CA GLN A 124 5.08 13.79 1.45
C GLN A 124 5.48 12.48 2.12
N ARG A 125 5.93 12.53 3.38
CA ARG A 125 6.39 11.34 4.11
C ARG A 125 5.28 10.28 4.29
N ALA A 126 4.07 10.72 4.65
CA ALA A 126 2.94 9.82 4.81
C ALA A 126 2.52 9.17 3.48
N LEU A 127 2.35 9.98 2.44
CA LEU A 127 1.85 9.49 1.16
C LEU A 127 2.88 8.64 0.42
N ILE A 128 4.17 9.01 0.46
CA ILE A 128 5.25 8.21 -0.14
C ILE A 128 5.42 6.89 0.61
N GLY A 129 5.50 6.91 1.95
CA GLY A 129 5.72 5.67 2.72
C GLY A 129 4.65 4.60 2.51
N VAL A 130 3.38 4.98 2.30
CA VAL A 130 2.30 4.01 2.05
C VAL A 130 2.06 3.71 0.56
N ALA A 131 2.78 4.40 -0.34
CA ALA A 131 2.54 4.35 -1.77
C ALA A 131 2.64 2.92 -2.36
N PRO A 132 3.67 2.12 -2.05
CA PRO A 132 3.80 0.78 -2.63
C PRO A 132 2.62 -0.12 -2.31
N THR A 133 2.17 -0.09 -1.05
CA THR A 133 1.00 -0.86 -0.62
C THR A 133 -0.26 -0.40 -1.32
N VAL A 134 -0.55 0.91 -1.33
CA VAL A 134 -1.79 1.44 -1.93
C VAL A 134 -1.84 1.20 -3.43
N VAL A 135 -0.74 1.49 -4.15
CA VAL A 135 -0.63 1.27 -5.60
C VAL A 135 -0.68 -0.21 -5.91
N GLY A 136 0.02 -1.03 -5.12
CA GLY A 136 0.01 -2.48 -5.19
C GLY A 136 -1.40 -3.07 -5.09
N PHE A 137 -2.12 -2.80 -4.01
CA PHE A 137 -3.49 -3.29 -3.86
C PHE A 137 -4.44 -2.77 -4.95
N ALA A 138 -4.29 -1.51 -5.37
CA ALA A 138 -5.11 -0.95 -6.45
C ALA A 138 -4.87 -1.66 -7.79
N LEU A 139 -3.61 -1.82 -8.21
CA LEU A 139 -3.25 -2.51 -9.44
C LEU A 139 -3.61 -4.00 -9.38
N GLY A 140 -3.35 -4.65 -8.24
CA GLY A 140 -3.75 -6.04 -8.00
C GLY A 140 -5.26 -6.24 -8.15
N TYR A 141 -6.07 -5.34 -7.59
CA TYR A 141 -7.53 -5.36 -7.76
C TYR A 141 -7.95 -5.24 -9.24
N TYR A 142 -7.36 -4.29 -9.98
CA TYR A 142 -7.66 -4.12 -11.41
C TYR A 142 -7.22 -5.33 -12.24
N LEU A 143 -6.06 -5.93 -11.94
CA LEU A 143 -5.58 -7.14 -12.60
C LEU A 143 -6.50 -8.33 -12.34
N LEU A 144 -6.93 -8.55 -11.09
CA LEU A 144 -7.87 -9.62 -10.77
C LEU A 144 -9.20 -9.41 -11.48
N ARG A 145 -9.72 -8.18 -11.48
CA ARG A 145 -10.95 -7.84 -12.20
C ARG A 145 -10.80 -8.12 -13.70
N LEU A 146 -9.66 -7.77 -14.28
CA LEU A 146 -9.36 -8.05 -15.68
C LEU A 146 -9.39 -9.56 -15.93
N ILE A 147 -8.63 -10.35 -15.16
CA ILE A 147 -8.56 -11.82 -15.29
C ILE A 147 -9.94 -12.48 -15.19
N PHE A 148 -10.76 -12.10 -14.21
CA PHE A 148 -12.07 -12.72 -13.99
C PHE A 148 -13.16 -12.26 -14.98
N SER A 149 -12.98 -11.11 -15.63
CA SER A 149 -13.98 -10.58 -16.59
C SER A 149 -13.60 -10.78 -18.06
N GLY A 150 -12.32 -11.02 -18.35
CA GLY A 150 -11.80 -11.20 -19.70
C GLY A 150 -11.73 -12.66 -20.12
N ALA A 151 -11.90 -12.91 -21.42
CA ALA A 151 -11.58 -14.18 -22.05
C ALA A 151 -10.15 -14.11 -22.63
N PHE A 152 -9.16 -14.57 -21.87
CA PHE A 152 -7.76 -14.60 -22.30
C PHE A 152 -7.36 -15.98 -22.80
N SER A 153 -6.36 -16.04 -23.68
CA SER A 153 -5.71 -17.30 -24.02
C SER A 153 -4.99 -17.87 -22.79
N GLY A 154 -4.78 -19.19 -22.73
CA GLY A 154 -4.15 -19.83 -21.58
C GLY A 154 -2.79 -19.22 -21.20
N LEU A 155 -1.97 -18.89 -22.20
CA LEU A 155 -0.66 -18.27 -21.97
C LEU A 155 -0.77 -16.83 -21.43
N ALA A 156 -1.74 -16.05 -21.93
CA ALA A 156 -2.00 -14.71 -21.40
C ALA A 156 -2.51 -14.77 -19.96
N CYS A 157 -3.35 -15.76 -19.62
CA CYS A 157 -3.82 -15.98 -18.26
C CYS A 157 -2.66 -16.30 -17.30
N VAL A 158 -1.71 -17.16 -17.71
CA VAL A 158 -0.49 -17.46 -16.93
C VAL A 158 0.34 -16.20 -16.71
N GLY A 159 0.56 -15.38 -17.75
CA GLY A 159 1.29 -14.12 -17.62
C GLY A 159 0.61 -13.11 -16.68
N LEU A 160 -0.71 -13.01 -16.73
CA LEU A 160 -1.47 -12.13 -15.83
C LEU A 160 -1.43 -12.59 -14.37
N TRP A 161 -1.53 -13.89 -14.11
CA TRP A 161 -1.37 -14.44 -12.75
C TRP A 161 0.05 -14.26 -12.22
N TYR A 162 1.05 -14.42 -13.07
CA TYR A 162 2.43 -14.11 -12.73
C TYR A 162 2.59 -12.65 -12.29
N LEU A 163 1.99 -11.69 -13.01
CA LEU A 163 1.99 -10.28 -12.61
C LEU A 163 1.28 -10.05 -11.27
N VAL A 164 0.15 -10.73 -11.01
CA VAL A 164 -0.55 -10.64 -9.72
C VAL A 164 0.35 -11.11 -8.58
N ILE A 165 1.00 -12.27 -8.74
CA ILE A 165 1.90 -12.82 -7.71
C ILE A 165 3.06 -11.87 -7.48
N SER A 166 3.75 -11.46 -8.55
CA SER A 166 4.88 -10.54 -8.49
C SER A 166 4.50 -9.24 -7.78
N LEU A 167 3.33 -8.68 -8.08
CA LEU A 167 2.88 -7.43 -7.51
C LEU A 167 2.49 -7.56 -6.02
N ILE A 168 1.80 -8.64 -5.64
CA ILE A 168 1.46 -8.91 -4.22
C ILE A 168 2.72 -9.13 -3.38
N ASP A 169 3.69 -9.89 -3.89
CA ASP A 169 4.95 -10.23 -3.21
C ASP A 169 5.75 -8.97 -2.82
N HIS A 170 5.66 -7.92 -3.64
CA HIS A 170 6.37 -6.66 -3.45
C HIS A 170 5.49 -5.48 -3.01
N SER A 171 4.20 -5.69 -2.70
CA SER A 171 3.31 -4.63 -2.15
C SER A 171 3.48 -4.45 -0.64
N THR A 172 4.72 -4.57 -0.16
CA THR A 172 5.10 -4.59 1.25
C THR A 172 5.46 -3.20 1.75
N MET A 173 5.61 -3.04 3.07
CA MET A 173 6.22 -1.84 3.67
C MET A 173 7.52 -2.23 4.35
N SER A 174 8.61 -1.55 3.98
CA SER A 174 9.89 -1.65 4.66
C SER A 174 9.90 -0.87 5.99
N ASP A 175 10.94 -1.06 6.81
CA ASP A 175 11.13 -0.30 8.04
C ASP A 175 11.24 1.21 7.77
N SER A 176 11.91 1.61 6.67
CA SER A 176 12.00 3.01 6.23
C SER A 176 10.65 3.58 5.80
N ASP A 177 9.81 2.77 5.16
CA ASP A 177 8.48 3.18 4.72
C ASP A 177 7.56 3.43 5.91
N LEU A 178 7.63 2.56 6.91
CA LEU A 178 6.89 2.69 8.17
C LEU A 178 7.33 3.93 8.94
N GLU A 179 8.65 4.15 9.07
CA GLU A 179 9.16 5.32 9.76
C GLU A 179 8.70 6.61 9.06
N GLY A 180 8.86 6.68 7.74
CA GLY A 180 8.36 7.81 6.93
C GLY A 180 6.86 8.01 7.12
N TYR A 181 6.08 6.94 7.04
CA TYR A 181 4.64 6.98 7.21
C TYR A 181 4.23 7.60 8.55
N PHE A 182 4.75 7.08 9.66
CA PHE A 182 4.36 7.53 11.00
C PHE A 182 4.86 8.94 11.34
N GLN A 183 5.96 9.39 10.72
CA GLN A 183 6.40 10.78 10.83
C GLN A 183 5.42 11.79 10.23
N GLY A 184 4.57 11.36 9.28
CA GLY A 184 3.65 12.23 8.56
C GLY A 184 2.16 12.02 8.85
N VAL A 185 1.73 10.77 9.08
CA VAL A 185 0.33 10.35 9.00
C VAL A 185 -0.63 11.09 9.94
N TRP A 186 -0.13 11.56 11.08
CA TRP A 186 -0.92 12.24 12.10
C TRP A 186 -1.65 13.49 11.57
N ILE A 187 -1.12 14.15 10.52
CA ILE A 187 -1.79 15.30 9.89
C ILE A 187 -3.12 14.93 9.22
N PHE A 188 -3.32 13.66 8.85
CA PHE A 188 -4.51 13.18 8.17
C PHE A 188 -5.62 12.79 9.14
N ILE A 189 -5.34 12.64 10.44
CA ILE A 189 -6.33 12.20 11.44
C ILE A 189 -7.53 13.15 11.46
N LEU A 190 -7.30 14.45 11.66
CA LEU A 190 -8.38 15.43 11.76
C LEU A 190 -9.13 15.61 10.42
N PRO A 191 -8.47 15.80 9.27
CA PRO A 191 -9.16 15.88 7.98
C PRO A 191 -10.01 14.65 7.65
N LEU A 192 -9.50 13.44 7.86
CA LEU A 192 -10.25 12.20 7.60
C LEU A 192 -11.43 12.06 8.56
N PHE A 193 -11.24 12.39 9.83
CA PHE A 193 -12.33 12.39 10.81
C PHE A 193 -13.45 13.34 10.39
N LEU A 194 -13.11 14.59 10.03
CA LEU A 194 -14.10 15.58 9.60
C LEU A 194 -14.79 15.17 8.30
N LEU A 195 -14.07 14.51 7.38
CA LEU A 195 -14.65 13.95 6.16
C LEU A 195 -15.71 12.90 6.48
N PHE A 196 -15.38 11.88 7.28
CA PHE A 196 -16.34 10.82 7.64
C PHE A 196 -17.50 11.35 8.47
N PHE A 197 -17.21 12.28 9.38
CA PHE A 197 -18.24 12.93 10.19
C PHE A 197 -19.21 13.71 9.32
N GLY A 198 -18.70 14.54 8.39
CA GLY A 198 -19.51 15.29 7.44
C GLY A 198 -20.33 14.38 6.51
N LEU A 199 -19.72 13.33 5.96
CA LEU A 199 -20.39 12.37 5.09
C LEU A 199 -21.53 11.62 5.78
N GLY A 200 -21.47 11.41 7.09
CA GLY A 200 -22.56 10.75 7.81
C GLY A 200 -23.72 11.65 8.24
N TYR A 201 -23.63 12.97 8.01
CA TYR A 201 -24.78 13.88 8.12
C TYR A 201 -25.64 13.92 6.85
N PHE A 202 -25.07 13.55 5.71
CA PHE A 202 -25.76 13.47 4.43
C PHE A 202 -26.27 12.05 4.16
#